data_AF-A0A497BZ41-F1
#
_entry.id   AF-A0A497BZ41-F1
#
_cell.length_a   1.000
_cell.length_b   1.000
_cell.length_c   1.000
_cell.angle_alpha   90.00
_cell.angle_beta   90.00
_cell.angle_gamma   90.00
#
_symmetry.space_group_name_H-M   'P 1'
#
loop_
_entity.id
_entity.type
_entity.pdbx_description
1 polymer ?
#
loop_
_entity_poly.entity_id
_entity_poly.type
_entity_poly.pdbx_seq_one_letter_code
_entity_poly.pdbx_strand_id
1 'polypeptide(L)'
;MTFDENDVTGMTHVKPHLQSLSDQKALWDNLDVIDCFATDHAPHTVEDKVKHKCPGFPGLETALPLLLTAVHQGRLTLEDIVVRYHTNPKRIFGLPDQPNTFVEIDMNHEGTFQQSGWTRAKWTPFAGRKYVGAVKRVVLRGKTVFLADKFVKQVMVEATGYGVNVRTLDNDSSPSSNQLKQPNNQIRLYSKKAINANITIPRNILSAEQFSQASLRLIFERTDEIRKDFADGNIEKWKCVLENKSIALFFTEPSTRTRVSFERATKALGGKIIHITGAGSSVQKGETLEDSVSCIQLCGQIDAIVLRQTERGGAHRAAKISEVPIINAGDGSGEHPTQMLLDLYTIRRELGTVGGQCVVIVGDLKYGRTVHSLAKGLSLRENVRLHYVSPANLQMPDDILNYVRECGVEQTIHTKLTNKLVGMADVIYMTRTQKERLSQKERQLSQHFENIITPEVLAKAKRKMIVMHPLPRGDEISTEIDSDPRAAYKRQMANGPFIRMALLTLMFE
;
A
#
# COMPACT_ATOMS: atom_id res chain seq x y z
N MET A 1 -11.14 21.54 -27.86
CA MET A 1 -11.90 22.35 -28.83
C MET A 1 -11.52 23.80 -28.60
N THR A 2 -11.24 24.55 -29.65
CA THR A 2 -10.69 25.90 -29.54
C THR A 2 -11.78 26.94 -29.75
N PHE A 3 -11.60 28.09 -29.12
CA PHE A 3 -12.46 29.25 -29.31
C PHE A 3 -11.93 30.09 -30.46
N ASP A 4 -12.83 30.76 -31.14
CA ASP A 4 -12.50 31.68 -32.22
C ASP A 4 -11.62 32.83 -31.67
N GLU A 5 -10.59 33.23 -32.42
CA GLU A 5 -9.61 34.26 -31.99
C GLU A 5 -10.26 35.64 -31.80
N ASN A 6 -11.51 35.80 -32.25
CA ASN A 6 -12.26 37.05 -32.24
C ASN A 6 -13.21 37.24 -31.05
N ASP A 7 -13.06 36.51 -29.94
CA ASP A 7 -13.89 36.75 -28.75
C ASP A 7 -13.54 38.08 -28.04
N VAL A 8 -14.25 39.13 -28.45
CA VAL A 8 -14.13 40.49 -27.90
C VAL A 8 -14.63 40.59 -26.45
N THR A 9 -15.41 39.61 -25.98
CA THR A 9 -16.04 39.65 -24.64
C THR A 9 -15.10 39.22 -23.51
N GLY A 10 -13.98 38.59 -23.85
CA GLY A 10 -13.03 38.03 -22.89
C GLY A 10 -13.53 36.77 -22.17
N MET A 11 -14.72 36.27 -22.50
CA MET A 11 -15.35 35.11 -21.83
C MET A 11 -14.62 33.79 -22.09
N THR A 12 -13.92 33.69 -23.21
CA THR A 12 -13.10 32.53 -23.59
C THR A 12 -11.61 32.68 -23.29
N HIS A 13 -11.22 33.79 -22.65
CA HIS A 13 -9.82 34.10 -22.36
C HIS A 13 -9.22 33.14 -21.32
N VAL A 14 -8.10 32.51 -21.67
CA VAL A 14 -7.32 31.56 -20.84
C VAL A 14 -5.83 31.96 -20.82
N LYS A 15 -5.08 31.52 -19.80
CA LYS A 15 -3.63 31.69 -19.72
C LYS A 15 -2.94 30.34 -19.47
N PRO A 16 -1.99 29.90 -20.32
CA PRO A 16 -1.55 30.55 -21.56
C PRO A 16 -2.68 30.69 -22.58
N HIS A 17 -2.58 31.70 -23.46
CA HIS A 17 -3.58 31.93 -24.50
C HIS A 17 -3.65 30.73 -25.45
N LEU A 18 -4.83 30.50 -26.02
CA LEU A 18 -4.95 29.61 -27.18
C LEU A 18 -4.10 30.20 -28.31
N GLN A 19 -3.11 29.44 -28.74
CA GLN A 19 -2.22 29.79 -29.84
C GLN A 19 -2.94 29.63 -31.19
N SER A 20 -2.27 29.97 -32.29
CA SER A 20 -2.86 29.99 -33.64
C SER A 20 -3.55 28.68 -34.03
N LEU A 21 -4.45 28.70 -35.03
CA LEU A 21 -5.07 27.46 -35.56
C LEU A 21 -4.02 26.42 -36.00
N SER A 22 -2.86 26.85 -36.50
CA SER A 22 -1.74 25.96 -36.81
C SER A 22 -1.14 25.30 -35.57
N ASP A 23 -0.96 26.05 -34.49
CA ASP A 23 -0.42 25.51 -33.23
C ASP A 23 -1.41 24.56 -32.57
N GLN A 24 -2.69 24.89 -32.63
CA GLN A 24 -3.76 24.01 -32.16
C GLN A 24 -3.77 22.69 -32.94
N LYS A 25 -3.62 22.76 -34.26
CA LYS A 25 -3.51 21.56 -35.11
C LYS A 25 -2.26 20.75 -34.74
N ALA A 26 -1.11 21.40 -34.58
CA ALA A 26 0.11 20.72 -34.14
C ALA A 26 -0.07 20.01 -32.78
N LEU A 27 -0.82 20.61 -31.85
CA LEU A 27 -1.16 19.96 -30.58
C LEU A 27 -2.01 18.70 -30.76
N TRP A 28 -2.96 18.72 -31.71
CA TRP A 28 -3.76 17.54 -32.06
C TRP A 28 -2.93 16.45 -32.74
N ASP A 29 -2.03 16.85 -33.63
CA ASP A 29 -1.18 15.93 -34.40
C ASP A 29 -0.12 15.25 -33.51
N ASN A 30 0.24 15.86 -32.38
CA ASN A 30 1.22 15.36 -31.41
C ASN A 30 0.59 15.00 -30.07
N LEU A 31 -0.64 14.45 -30.07
CA LEU A 31 -1.30 14.05 -28.82
C LEU A 31 -0.48 13.01 -28.03
N ASP A 32 0.28 12.15 -28.71
CA ASP A 32 1.10 11.07 -28.14
C ASP A 32 2.16 11.55 -27.13
N VAL A 33 2.66 12.78 -27.28
CA VAL A 33 3.61 13.37 -26.32
C VAL A 33 2.93 14.02 -25.11
N ILE A 34 1.61 14.15 -25.12
CA ILE A 34 0.84 14.76 -24.02
C ILE A 34 0.54 13.70 -22.96
N ASP A 35 1.16 13.84 -21.80
CA ASP A 35 0.98 12.92 -20.68
C ASP A 35 -0.40 13.04 -19.99
N CYS A 36 -0.93 14.26 -19.82
CA CYS A 36 -2.06 14.53 -18.93
C CYS A 36 -3.00 15.58 -19.51
N PHE A 37 -4.31 15.37 -19.32
CA PHE A 37 -5.32 16.40 -19.51
C PHE A 37 -5.72 17.00 -18.16
N ALA A 38 -5.61 18.31 -18.04
CA ALA A 38 -6.04 19.06 -16.87
C ALA A 38 -7.05 20.14 -17.30
N THR A 39 -8.04 20.38 -16.45
CA THR A 39 -8.96 21.50 -16.63
C THR A 39 -8.56 22.61 -15.67
N ASP A 40 -8.27 23.78 -16.19
CA ASP A 40 -8.08 24.98 -15.37
C ASP A 40 -9.45 25.55 -15.00
N HIS A 41 -10.13 24.87 -14.07
CA HIS A 41 -11.46 25.27 -13.64
C HIS A 41 -11.37 26.59 -12.84
N ALA A 42 -11.75 27.68 -13.50
CA ALA A 42 -11.82 29.01 -12.88
C ALA A 42 -13.31 29.44 -12.72
N PRO A 43 -13.92 29.27 -11.53
CA PRO A 43 -15.35 29.54 -11.30
C PRO A 43 -15.64 31.04 -11.07
N HIS A 44 -15.10 31.92 -11.91
CA HIS A 44 -15.39 33.35 -11.86
C HIS A 44 -16.82 33.64 -12.31
N THR A 45 -17.51 34.56 -11.63
CA THR A 45 -18.81 35.05 -12.09
C THR A 45 -18.66 35.83 -13.40
N VAL A 46 -19.76 36.04 -14.14
CA VAL A 46 -19.74 36.88 -15.35
C VAL A 46 -19.26 38.30 -15.02
N GLU A 47 -19.72 38.85 -13.89
CA GLU A 47 -19.33 40.18 -13.41
C GLU A 47 -17.82 40.28 -13.16
N ASP A 48 -17.24 39.28 -12.47
CA ASP A 48 -15.79 39.24 -12.21
C ASP A 48 -15.00 39.16 -13.51
N LYS A 49 -15.47 38.35 -14.47
CA LYS A 49 -14.83 38.15 -15.77
C LYS A 49 -14.82 39.43 -16.60
N VAL A 50 -15.94 40.15 -16.62
CA VAL A 50 -16.06 41.45 -17.34
C VAL A 50 -15.23 42.54 -16.65
N LYS A 51 -15.29 42.63 -15.32
CA LYS A 51 -14.64 43.71 -14.56
C LYS A 51 -13.13 43.56 -14.46
N HIS A 52 -12.63 42.34 -14.24
CA HIS A 52 -11.21 42.10 -13.93
C HIS A 52 -10.46 41.34 -15.03
N LYS A 53 -11.15 40.89 -16.09
CA LYS A 53 -10.57 40.12 -17.20
C LYS A 53 -9.76 38.91 -16.70
N CYS A 54 -10.24 38.25 -15.65
CA CYS A 54 -9.59 37.06 -15.07
C CYS A 54 -9.48 35.95 -16.13
N PRO A 55 -8.37 35.21 -16.28
CA PRO A 55 -8.29 34.08 -17.22
C PRO A 55 -9.07 32.85 -16.72
N GLY A 56 -9.45 31.95 -17.63
CA GLY A 56 -10.12 30.69 -17.32
C GLY A 56 -11.66 30.78 -17.32
N PHE A 57 -12.34 29.64 -17.39
CA PHE A 57 -13.80 29.57 -17.34
C PHE A 57 -14.28 28.29 -16.64
N PRO A 58 -15.57 28.20 -16.25
CA PRO A 58 -16.14 26.98 -15.69
C PRO A 58 -16.11 25.82 -16.67
N GLY A 59 -15.50 24.70 -16.27
CA GLY A 59 -15.27 23.53 -17.12
C GLY A 59 -15.72 22.19 -16.52
N LEU A 60 -16.27 22.19 -15.31
CA LEU A 60 -16.59 20.96 -14.58
C LEU A 60 -17.64 20.11 -15.32
N GLU A 61 -18.72 20.74 -15.79
CA GLU A 61 -19.81 20.05 -16.48
C GLU A 61 -19.54 19.79 -17.97
N THR A 62 -18.62 20.56 -18.56
CA THR A 62 -18.45 20.61 -20.02
C THR A 62 -17.24 19.84 -20.52
N ALA A 63 -16.19 19.67 -19.71
CA ALA A 63 -14.94 19.07 -20.16
C ALA A 63 -15.10 17.65 -20.73
N LEU A 64 -15.75 16.75 -20.00
CA LEU A 64 -15.90 15.35 -20.45
C LEU A 64 -16.83 15.24 -21.67
N PRO A 65 -18.04 15.84 -21.71
CA PRO A 65 -18.87 15.85 -22.93
C PRO A 65 -18.17 16.43 -24.17
N LEU A 66 -17.33 17.45 -24.01
CA LEU A 66 -16.53 17.99 -25.11
C LEU A 66 -15.51 16.96 -25.64
N LEU A 67 -14.86 16.21 -24.77
CA LEU A 67 -13.91 15.16 -25.17
C LEU A 67 -14.61 13.97 -25.82
N LEU A 68 -15.77 13.56 -25.30
CA LEU A 68 -16.59 12.51 -25.91
C LEU A 68 -17.10 12.93 -27.30
N THR A 69 -17.44 14.21 -27.48
CA THR A 69 -17.79 14.75 -28.80
C THR A 69 -16.60 14.65 -29.76
N ALA A 70 -15.37 14.93 -29.29
CA ALA A 70 -14.16 14.77 -30.11
C ALA A 70 -13.88 13.29 -30.45
N VAL A 71 -14.23 12.35 -29.55
CA VAL A 71 -14.19 10.91 -29.84
C VAL A 71 -15.20 10.54 -30.91
N HIS A 72 -16.44 11.02 -30.81
CA HIS A 72 -17.46 10.81 -31.83
C HIS A 72 -17.06 11.38 -33.20
N GLN A 73 -16.35 12.51 -33.22
CA GLN A 73 -15.78 13.12 -34.43
C GLN A 73 -14.52 12.41 -34.98
N GLY A 74 -14.06 11.32 -34.34
CA GLY A 74 -12.88 10.58 -34.75
C GLY A 74 -11.54 11.29 -34.49
N ARG A 75 -11.53 12.33 -33.66
CA ARG A 75 -10.32 13.11 -33.34
C ARG A 75 -9.57 12.58 -32.11
N LEU A 76 -10.24 11.78 -31.29
CA LEU A 76 -9.71 11.14 -30.09
C LEU A 76 -10.25 9.72 -29.99
N THR A 77 -9.56 8.86 -29.25
CA THR A 77 -10.13 7.58 -28.80
C THR A 77 -10.58 7.66 -27.33
N LEU A 78 -11.46 6.75 -26.90
CA LEU A 78 -11.77 6.61 -25.47
C LEU A 78 -10.52 6.25 -24.65
N GLU A 79 -9.63 5.45 -25.22
CA GLU A 79 -8.36 5.08 -24.60
C GLU A 79 -7.50 6.33 -24.35
N ASP A 80 -7.46 7.28 -25.30
CA ASP A 80 -6.72 8.53 -25.12
C ASP A 80 -7.22 9.36 -23.93
N ILE A 81 -8.54 9.39 -23.73
CA ILE A 81 -9.17 10.04 -22.58
C ILE A 81 -8.76 9.32 -21.30
N VAL A 82 -8.88 7.99 -21.25
CA VAL A 82 -8.54 7.19 -20.05
C VAL A 82 -7.06 7.33 -19.71
N VAL A 83 -6.18 7.28 -20.71
CA VAL A 83 -4.74 7.43 -20.51
C VAL A 83 -4.41 8.79 -19.91
N ARG A 84 -4.99 9.88 -20.44
CA ARG A 84 -4.59 11.25 -20.06
C ARG A 84 -5.38 11.85 -18.89
N TYR A 85 -6.59 11.37 -18.60
CA TYR A 85 -7.34 11.78 -17.39
C TYR A 85 -7.14 10.86 -16.20
N HIS A 86 -6.77 9.60 -16.41
CA HIS A 86 -6.68 8.61 -15.34
C HIS A 86 -5.31 7.94 -15.27
N THR A 87 -4.89 7.18 -16.28
CA THR A 87 -3.71 6.28 -16.17
C THR A 87 -2.40 7.04 -15.94
N ASN A 88 -2.11 8.06 -16.76
CA ASN A 88 -0.91 8.87 -16.63
C ASN A 88 -0.95 9.77 -15.40
N PRO A 89 -2.02 10.53 -15.09
CA PRO A 89 -2.07 11.28 -13.83
C PRO A 89 -1.86 10.38 -12.61
N LYS A 90 -2.48 9.20 -12.59
CA LYS A 90 -2.29 8.21 -11.53
C LYS A 90 -0.83 7.77 -11.41
N ARG A 91 -0.15 7.52 -12.54
CA ARG A 91 1.29 7.21 -12.58
C ARG A 91 2.16 8.39 -12.12
N ILE A 92 1.90 9.60 -12.63
CA ILE A 92 2.67 10.83 -12.38
C ILE A 92 2.61 11.23 -10.92
N PHE A 93 1.41 11.22 -10.33
CA PHE A 93 1.18 11.64 -8.95
C PHE A 93 1.23 10.48 -7.95
N GLY A 94 1.53 9.26 -8.40
CA GLY A 94 1.56 8.07 -7.54
C GLY A 94 0.24 7.78 -6.84
N LEU A 95 -0.89 8.03 -7.51
CA LEU A 95 -2.22 7.85 -6.93
C LEU A 95 -2.55 6.34 -6.83
N PRO A 96 -3.18 5.90 -5.73
CA PRO A 96 -3.60 4.51 -5.61
C PRO A 96 -4.72 4.17 -6.60
N ASP A 97 -4.82 2.90 -6.98
CA ASP A 97 -5.96 2.36 -7.72
C ASP A 97 -7.28 2.67 -7.00
N GLN A 98 -8.29 3.09 -7.74
CA GLN A 98 -9.61 3.34 -7.18
C GLN A 98 -10.65 2.50 -7.95
N PRO A 99 -10.65 1.15 -7.79
CA PRO A 99 -11.54 0.27 -8.58
C PRO A 99 -13.03 0.56 -8.31
N ASN A 100 -13.33 1.08 -7.13
CA ASN A 100 -14.68 1.49 -6.74
C ASN A 100 -14.99 2.94 -7.12
N THR A 101 -14.12 3.60 -7.89
CA THR A 101 -14.34 4.95 -8.40
C THR A 101 -14.35 4.88 -9.93
N PHE A 102 -15.50 5.12 -10.53
CA PHE A 102 -15.64 5.09 -11.98
C PHE A 102 -16.76 6.03 -12.43
N VAL A 103 -16.68 6.40 -13.70
CA VAL A 103 -17.67 7.24 -14.38
C VAL A 103 -18.32 6.39 -15.45
N GLU A 104 -19.64 6.31 -15.43
CA GLU A 104 -20.41 5.71 -16.50
C GLU A 104 -20.91 6.79 -17.43
N ILE A 105 -20.70 6.54 -18.71
CA ILE A 105 -21.01 7.47 -19.80
C ILE A 105 -21.98 6.81 -20.77
N ASP A 106 -22.87 7.60 -21.34
CA ASP A 106 -23.71 7.24 -22.46
C ASP A 106 -23.15 7.92 -23.71
N MET A 107 -22.55 7.11 -24.58
CA MET A 107 -21.87 7.58 -25.80
C MET A 107 -22.84 8.06 -26.88
N ASN A 108 -24.12 7.69 -26.81
CA ASN A 108 -25.12 8.00 -27.84
C ASN A 108 -26.03 9.16 -27.44
N HIS A 109 -25.86 9.72 -26.25
CA HIS A 109 -26.64 10.86 -25.81
C HIS A 109 -26.26 12.12 -26.60
N GLU A 110 -27.23 12.73 -27.26
CA GLU A 110 -27.09 14.03 -27.91
C GLU A 110 -27.75 15.12 -27.06
N GLY A 111 -27.07 16.25 -26.92
CA GLY A 111 -27.56 17.37 -26.13
C GLY A 111 -27.03 18.71 -26.62
N THR A 112 -27.50 19.78 -25.98
CA THR A 112 -27.00 21.14 -26.19
C THR A 112 -26.63 21.73 -24.85
N PHE A 113 -25.41 22.27 -24.72
CA PHE A 113 -24.94 22.84 -23.46
C PHE A 113 -25.86 23.98 -23.02
N GLN A 114 -26.34 23.89 -21.78
CA GLN A 114 -27.12 24.92 -21.11
C GLN A 114 -26.20 25.77 -20.21
N GLN A 115 -26.71 26.90 -19.73
CA GLN A 115 -26.02 27.63 -18.66
C GLN A 115 -25.88 26.73 -17.42
N SER A 116 -24.71 26.76 -16.79
CA SER A 116 -24.39 25.86 -15.67
C SER A 116 -25.33 26.08 -14.48
N GLY A 117 -25.97 25.02 -13.99
CA GLY A 117 -26.76 25.06 -12.77
C GLY A 117 -25.98 24.75 -11.48
N TRP A 118 -24.76 24.19 -11.60
CA TRP A 118 -24.07 23.55 -10.46
C TRP A 118 -22.84 24.33 -10.00
N THR A 119 -22.10 24.99 -10.90
CA THR A 119 -21.01 25.87 -10.49
C THR A 119 -21.50 27.19 -9.89
N ARG A 120 -20.72 27.77 -8.97
CA ARG A 120 -20.99 29.13 -8.41
C ARG A 120 -21.05 30.20 -9.49
N ALA A 121 -20.32 30.02 -10.59
CA ALA A 121 -20.27 30.95 -11.71
C ALA A 121 -21.61 31.00 -12.47
N LYS A 122 -22.34 29.88 -12.54
CA LYS A 122 -23.63 29.76 -13.26
C LYS A 122 -23.59 30.08 -14.76
N TRP A 123 -22.42 29.99 -15.40
CA TRP A 123 -22.28 30.21 -16.84
C TRP A 123 -21.25 29.28 -17.46
N THR A 124 -21.30 29.10 -18.79
CA THR A 124 -20.25 28.41 -19.55
C THR A 124 -20.12 29.01 -20.96
N PRO A 125 -18.89 29.16 -21.51
CA PRO A 125 -18.70 29.68 -22.86
C PRO A 125 -19.15 28.70 -23.97
N PHE A 126 -19.52 27.47 -23.60
CA PHE A 126 -19.99 26.46 -24.54
C PHE A 126 -21.51 26.43 -24.70
N ALA A 127 -22.25 27.27 -23.97
CA ALA A 127 -23.71 27.31 -24.01
C ALA A 127 -24.22 27.46 -25.46
N GLY A 128 -25.24 26.68 -25.84
CA GLY A 128 -25.79 26.64 -27.19
C GLY A 128 -25.05 25.73 -28.17
N ARG A 129 -23.86 25.19 -27.83
CA ARG A 129 -23.17 24.20 -28.68
C ARG A 129 -23.76 22.80 -28.47
N LYS A 130 -23.89 22.05 -29.57
CA LYS A 130 -24.27 20.63 -29.53
C LYS A 130 -23.10 19.77 -29.05
N TYR A 131 -23.42 18.69 -28.33
CA TYR A 131 -22.45 17.70 -27.89
C TYR A 131 -23.02 16.28 -28.00
N VAL A 132 -22.11 15.31 -28.08
CA VAL A 132 -22.40 13.88 -28.07
C VAL A 132 -21.62 13.24 -26.92
N GLY A 133 -22.31 12.42 -26.12
CA GLY A 133 -21.76 11.80 -24.93
C GLY A 133 -22.15 12.54 -23.65
N ALA A 134 -22.73 11.83 -22.68
CA ALA A 134 -23.08 12.39 -21.37
C ALA A 134 -22.68 11.46 -20.22
N VAL A 135 -22.39 12.04 -19.07
CA VAL A 135 -22.17 11.29 -17.83
C VAL A 135 -23.52 10.84 -17.29
N LYS A 136 -23.71 9.53 -17.10
CA LYS A 136 -24.94 8.97 -16.51
C LYS A 136 -24.82 8.76 -15.01
N ARG A 137 -23.65 8.27 -14.58
CA ARG A 137 -23.41 7.92 -13.18
C ARG A 137 -21.97 8.20 -12.81
N VAL A 138 -21.75 8.80 -11.65
CA VAL A 138 -20.42 8.89 -11.04
C VAL A 138 -20.46 8.13 -9.74
N VAL A 139 -19.60 7.13 -9.63
CA VAL A 139 -19.37 6.37 -8.41
C VAL A 139 -18.02 6.82 -7.84
N LEU A 140 -18.01 7.30 -6.61
CA LEU A 140 -16.80 7.61 -5.87
C LEU A 140 -16.72 6.65 -4.67
N ARG A 141 -15.65 5.86 -4.59
CA ARG A 141 -15.41 4.91 -3.48
C ARG A 141 -16.61 3.99 -3.19
N GLY A 142 -17.28 3.52 -4.24
CA GLY A 142 -18.42 2.60 -4.18
C GLY A 142 -19.77 3.28 -3.92
N LYS A 143 -19.79 4.59 -3.65
CA LYS A 143 -21.01 5.36 -3.47
C LYS A 143 -21.35 6.14 -4.73
N THR A 144 -22.59 6.02 -5.19
CA THR A 144 -23.10 6.83 -6.31
C THR A 144 -23.29 8.27 -5.83
N VAL A 145 -22.51 9.20 -6.37
CA VAL A 145 -22.58 10.63 -6.01
C VAL A 145 -23.35 11.45 -7.04
N PHE A 146 -23.49 10.93 -8.25
CA PHE A 146 -24.22 11.54 -9.35
C PHE A 146 -24.96 10.46 -10.12
N LEU A 147 -26.24 10.68 -10.41
CA LEU A 147 -27.10 9.78 -11.19
C LEU A 147 -28.14 10.58 -11.96
N ALA A 148 -28.23 10.36 -13.28
CA ALA A 148 -29.27 10.94 -14.14
C ALA A 148 -29.47 12.45 -13.94
N ASP A 149 -28.39 13.22 -14.10
CA ASP A 149 -28.36 14.68 -14.01
C ASP A 149 -28.66 15.26 -12.61
N LYS A 150 -28.55 14.45 -11.56
CA LYS A 150 -28.74 14.87 -10.17
C LYS A 150 -27.61 14.41 -9.26
N PHE A 151 -27.13 15.31 -8.39
CA PHE A 151 -26.25 14.96 -7.28
C PHE A 151 -27.02 14.29 -6.14
N VAL A 152 -26.46 13.22 -5.58
CA VAL A 152 -27.03 12.49 -4.45
C VAL A 152 -26.63 13.19 -3.15
N LYS A 153 -27.51 14.08 -2.63
CA LYS A 153 -27.25 14.97 -1.48
C LYS A 153 -26.70 14.28 -0.23
N GLN A 154 -27.10 13.03 0.04
CA GLN A 154 -26.77 12.32 1.28
C GLN A 154 -25.30 11.87 1.35
N VAL A 155 -24.58 11.79 0.21
CA VAL A 155 -23.19 11.28 0.14
C VAL A 155 -22.15 12.42 0.17
N MET A 156 -22.53 13.65 -0.17
CA MET A 156 -21.59 14.78 -0.23
C MET A 156 -21.09 15.26 1.16
N VAL A 157 -21.77 14.89 2.24
CA VAL A 157 -21.40 15.25 3.62
C VAL A 157 -20.32 14.33 4.21
N GLU A 158 -20.21 13.09 3.71
CA GLU A 158 -19.27 12.08 4.24
C GLU A 158 -17.93 12.02 3.48
N ALA A 159 -17.84 12.66 2.31
CA ALA A 159 -16.63 12.67 1.49
C ALA A 159 -15.63 13.75 1.94
N THR A 160 -15.15 13.67 3.19
CA THR A 160 -13.96 14.44 3.57
C THR A 160 -12.75 13.87 2.83
N GLY A 161 -12.22 14.67 1.90
CA GLY A 161 -11.02 14.33 1.13
C GLY A 161 -9.77 14.39 2.01
N TYR A 162 -8.78 13.55 1.71
CA TYR A 162 -7.44 13.67 2.27
C TYR A 162 -6.68 14.71 1.46
N GLY A 163 -6.43 15.88 2.05
CA GLY A 163 -5.57 16.92 1.51
C GLY A 163 -5.13 17.84 2.65
N VAL A 164 -3.84 17.90 2.92
CA VAL A 164 -3.27 18.88 3.84
C VAL A 164 -3.20 20.22 3.10
N ASN A 165 -3.68 21.30 3.71
CA ASN A 165 -3.61 22.63 3.12
C ASN A 165 -2.14 23.03 2.93
N VAL A 166 -1.66 23.03 1.69
CA VAL A 166 -0.25 23.31 1.41
C VAL A 166 0.13 24.76 1.74
N ARG A 167 -0.84 25.67 1.85
CA ARG A 167 -0.60 27.06 2.29
C ARG A 167 -0.30 27.18 3.78
N THR A 168 -0.54 26.13 4.56
CA THR A 168 -0.16 26.07 5.98
C THR A 168 1.19 25.38 6.19
N LEU A 169 1.89 25.04 5.10
CA LEU A 169 3.28 24.58 5.16
C LEU A 169 4.14 25.80 4.83
N ASP A 170 4.80 26.35 5.86
CA ASP A 170 5.65 27.52 5.74
C ASP A 170 6.73 27.35 4.66
N ASN A 171 7.02 28.48 3.99
CA ASN A 171 8.10 28.66 3.05
C ASN A 171 9.43 28.26 3.69
N ASP A 172 10.00 27.11 3.29
CA ASP A 172 11.45 27.02 3.21
C ASP A 172 11.95 25.90 2.29
N SER A 173 12.75 26.34 1.31
CA SER A 173 13.72 25.56 0.51
C SER A 173 13.21 24.52 -0.50
N SER A 174 13.04 24.98 -1.74
CA SER A 174 13.06 24.16 -2.96
C SER A 174 14.50 23.74 -3.34
N PRO A 175 14.79 22.48 -3.70
CA PRO A 175 15.99 22.12 -4.44
C PRO A 175 15.70 21.81 -5.91
N SER A 176 16.59 22.36 -6.72
CA SER A 176 16.78 22.30 -8.16
C SER A 176 16.77 20.90 -8.81
N SER A 177 16.21 20.87 -10.00
CA SER A 177 16.23 19.80 -11.01
C SER A 177 17.63 19.43 -11.48
N ASN A 178 17.93 18.13 -11.65
CA ASN A 178 18.86 17.66 -12.69
C ASN A 178 18.58 16.21 -13.14
N GLN A 179 18.12 16.13 -14.40
CA GLN A 179 18.37 15.15 -15.46
C GLN A 179 18.37 13.64 -15.11
N LEU A 180 17.24 12.98 -15.44
CA LEU A 180 17.11 11.52 -15.57
C LEU A 180 17.48 11.09 -17.00
N LYS A 181 18.50 10.24 -17.13
CA LYS A 181 18.76 9.43 -18.33
C LYS A 181 17.84 8.21 -18.31
N GLN A 182 17.17 7.95 -19.43
CA GLN A 182 16.35 6.75 -19.63
C GLN A 182 17.20 5.49 -19.88
N PRO A 183 16.70 4.31 -19.50
CA PRO A 183 16.96 3.10 -20.27
C PRO A 183 15.69 2.34 -20.68
N ASN A 184 15.58 2.18 -22.00
CA ASN A 184 15.04 1.08 -22.80
C ASN A 184 14.00 0.11 -22.20
N ASN A 185 12.77 0.26 -22.70
CA ASN A 185 11.67 -0.69 -22.62
C ASN A 185 11.88 -1.91 -23.54
N GLN A 186 11.89 -3.11 -22.96
CA GLN A 186 11.24 -4.28 -23.57
C GLN A 186 10.27 -4.85 -22.54
N ILE A 187 8.99 -4.46 -22.64
CA ILE A 187 7.92 -4.94 -21.77
C ILE A 187 7.35 -6.24 -22.34
N ARG A 188 7.50 -7.34 -21.61
CA ARG A 188 6.75 -8.58 -21.81
C ARG A 188 5.31 -8.36 -21.34
N LEU A 189 4.36 -8.47 -22.27
CA LEU A 189 2.92 -8.50 -22.01
C LEU A 189 2.57 -9.78 -21.21
N TYR A 190 2.19 -9.62 -19.94
CA TYR A 190 1.46 -10.66 -19.22
C TYR A 190 -0.05 -10.48 -19.43
N SER A 191 -0.66 -11.53 -19.98
CA SER A 191 -2.05 -11.67 -20.37
C SER A 191 -3.04 -11.44 -19.22
N LYS A 192 -4.04 -10.58 -19.47
CA LYS A 192 -5.27 -10.40 -18.67
C LYS A 192 -5.94 -11.74 -18.37
N LYS A 193 -6.07 -12.11 -17.09
CA LYS A 193 -7.13 -13.03 -16.64
C LYS A 193 -7.51 -12.76 -15.17
N ALA A 194 -8.78 -12.40 -14.99
CA ALA A 194 -9.53 -12.13 -13.75
C ALA A 194 -9.04 -10.88 -12.96
N ILE A 195 -9.90 -10.02 -12.42
CA ILE A 195 -10.61 -10.26 -11.16
C ILE A 195 -11.76 -9.23 -11.04
N ASN A 196 -12.99 -9.71 -11.19
CA ASN A 196 -14.16 -9.23 -10.43
C ASN A 196 -14.32 -10.25 -9.29
N ALA A 197 -13.50 -10.16 -8.25
CA ALA A 197 -13.63 -11.01 -7.07
C ALA A 197 -13.68 -10.13 -5.84
N ASN A 198 -14.64 -10.42 -4.94
CA ASN A 198 -14.62 -9.92 -3.58
C ASN A 198 -13.21 -10.09 -3.02
N ILE A 199 -12.54 -8.99 -2.66
CA ILE A 199 -11.20 -9.03 -2.07
C ILE A 199 -11.36 -9.64 -0.68
N THR A 200 -11.23 -10.95 -0.58
CA THR A 200 -11.33 -11.69 0.67
C THR A 200 -9.95 -11.92 1.26
N ILE A 201 -9.87 -11.86 2.59
CA ILE A 201 -8.68 -12.32 3.32
C ILE A 201 -8.70 -13.86 3.31
N PRO A 202 -7.56 -14.53 3.06
CA PRO A 202 -7.51 -15.98 3.14
C PRO A 202 -7.99 -16.49 4.50
N ARG A 203 -8.83 -17.54 4.51
CA ARG A 203 -9.31 -18.17 5.74
C ARG A 203 -8.16 -18.52 6.68
N ASN A 204 -7.11 -19.12 6.13
CA ASN A 204 -5.89 -19.47 6.86
C ASN A 204 -4.77 -18.52 6.45
N ILE A 205 -4.06 -17.97 7.44
CA ILE A 205 -2.92 -17.06 7.23
C ILE A 205 -1.63 -17.85 7.46
N LEU A 206 -1.09 -18.46 6.41
CA LEU A 206 -0.01 -19.44 6.48
C LEU A 206 1.32 -18.94 5.88
N SER A 207 1.25 -18.24 4.75
CA SER A 207 2.40 -17.79 3.96
C SER A 207 2.20 -16.37 3.42
N ALA A 208 3.31 -15.67 3.17
CA ALA A 208 3.33 -14.38 2.49
C ALA A 208 2.69 -14.42 1.08
N GLU A 209 2.77 -15.56 0.40
CA GLU A 209 2.33 -15.71 -1.00
C GLU A 209 0.81 -15.63 -1.19
N GLN A 210 0.06 -15.82 -0.10
CA GLN A 210 -1.40 -15.78 -0.13
C GLN A 210 -1.96 -14.34 -0.24
N PHE A 211 -1.11 -13.33 -0.06
CA PHE A 211 -1.54 -11.94 -0.07
C PHE A 211 -1.39 -11.33 -1.46
N SER A 212 -2.48 -10.74 -1.95
CA SER A 212 -2.43 -9.85 -3.11
C SER A 212 -2.17 -8.41 -2.66
N GLN A 213 -1.78 -7.56 -3.61
CA GLN A 213 -1.71 -6.10 -3.41
C GLN A 213 -3.02 -5.51 -2.85
N ALA A 214 -4.16 -6.01 -3.34
CA ALA A 214 -5.48 -5.59 -2.89
C ALA A 214 -5.75 -6.02 -1.44
N SER A 215 -5.40 -7.26 -1.08
CA SER A 215 -5.53 -7.78 0.29
C SER A 215 -4.63 -7.03 1.27
N LEU A 216 -3.37 -6.75 0.90
CA LEU A 216 -2.45 -5.94 1.72
C LEU A 216 -3.01 -4.54 1.97
N ARG A 217 -3.53 -3.90 0.92
CA ARG A 217 -4.15 -2.58 1.02
C ARG A 217 -5.33 -2.60 1.99
N LEU A 218 -6.24 -3.57 1.86
CA LEU A 218 -7.40 -3.72 2.74
C LEU A 218 -6.98 -3.86 4.21
N ILE A 219 -5.97 -4.72 4.49
CA ILE A 219 -5.42 -4.89 5.84
C ILE A 219 -4.87 -3.57 6.37
N PHE A 220 -4.12 -2.82 5.55
CA PHE A 220 -3.48 -1.58 5.97
C PHE A 220 -4.47 -0.43 6.17
N GLU A 221 -5.51 -0.32 5.33
CA GLU A 221 -6.60 0.65 5.49
C GLU A 221 -7.36 0.37 6.79
N ARG A 222 -7.73 -0.90 7.03
CA ARG A 222 -8.36 -1.30 8.30
C ARG A 222 -7.46 -1.04 9.51
N THR A 223 -6.16 -1.24 9.37
CA THR A 223 -5.20 -0.94 10.44
C THR A 223 -5.16 0.55 10.77
N ASP A 224 -5.20 1.44 9.76
CA ASP A 224 -5.24 2.89 9.98
C ASP A 224 -6.56 3.33 10.63
N GLU A 225 -7.69 2.75 10.21
CA GLU A 225 -9.00 3.00 10.81
C GLU A 225 -9.02 2.64 12.30
N ILE A 226 -8.64 1.40 12.65
CA ILE A 226 -8.57 0.94 14.04
C ILE A 226 -7.64 1.85 14.84
N ARG A 227 -6.46 2.16 14.30
CA ARG A 227 -5.47 2.98 15.01
C ARG A 227 -5.97 4.41 15.25
N LYS A 228 -6.69 5.00 14.29
CA LYS A 228 -7.33 6.31 14.44
C LYS A 228 -8.42 6.26 15.50
N ASP A 229 -9.33 5.29 15.43
CA ASP A 229 -10.41 5.15 16.40
C ASP A 229 -9.88 4.94 17.83
N PHE A 230 -8.79 4.20 18.00
CA PHE A 230 -8.12 4.04 19.29
C PHE A 230 -7.48 5.33 19.81
N ALA A 231 -6.95 6.18 18.92
CA ALA A 231 -6.42 7.48 19.30
C ALA A 231 -7.53 8.46 19.69
N ASP A 232 -8.69 8.38 19.03
CA ASP A 232 -9.86 9.22 19.26
C ASP A 232 -10.73 8.72 20.44
N GLY A 233 -10.38 7.59 21.07
CA GLY A 233 -11.12 6.99 22.19
C GLY A 233 -12.36 6.15 21.79
N ASN A 234 -12.59 5.94 20.49
CA ASN A 234 -13.72 5.20 19.92
C ASN A 234 -13.50 3.67 19.94
N ILE A 235 -13.06 3.12 21.08
CA ILE A 235 -12.66 1.71 21.21
C ILE A 235 -13.86 0.77 21.19
N GLU A 236 -15.01 1.19 21.72
CA GLU A 236 -16.21 0.34 21.85
C GLU A 236 -16.70 -0.20 20.50
N LYS A 237 -16.54 0.57 19.42
CA LYS A 237 -16.88 0.16 18.04
C LYS A 237 -16.23 -1.17 17.65
N TRP A 238 -15.03 -1.45 18.16
CA TRP A 238 -14.25 -2.61 17.77
C TRP A 238 -14.43 -3.79 18.72
N LYS A 239 -15.00 -3.59 19.90
CA LYS A 239 -15.20 -4.66 20.90
C LYS A 239 -16.26 -5.69 20.49
N CYS A 240 -17.21 -5.31 19.64
CA CYS A 240 -18.25 -6.24 19.18
C CYS A 240 -17.71 -7.26 18.16
N VAL A 241 -16.53 -7.02 17.56
CA VAL A 241 -15.97 -7.84 16.48
C VAL A 241 -15.68 -9.27 16.93
N LEU A 242 -15.08 -9.44 18.10
CA LEU A 242 -14.81 -10.76 18.69
C LEU A 242 -15.70 -11.05 19.90
N GLU A 243 -16.82 -10.34 20.04
CA GLU A 243 -17.76 -10.61 21.12
C GLU A 243 -18.26 -12.06 21.01
N ASN A 244 -18.20 -12.79 22.13
CA ASN A 244 -18.48 -14.23 22.22
C ASN A 244 -17.56 -15.15 21.42
N LYS A 245 -16.49 -14.65 20.81
CA LYS A 245 -15.48 -15.47 20.13
C LYS A 245 -14.28 -15.76 21.03
N SER A 246 -13.66 -16.92 20.84
CA SER A 246 -12.43 -17.30 21.56
C SER A 246 -11.28 -17.57 20.60
N ILE A 247 -10.12 -16.98 20.86
CA ILE A 247 -8.90 -17.19 20.09
C ILE A 247 -7.92 -18.02 20.92
N ALA A 248 -7.49 -19.16 20.38
CA ALA A 248 -6.45 -19.97 21.00
C ALA A 248 -5.06 -19.48 20.60
N LEU A 249 -4.21 -19.21 21.58
CA LEU A 249 -2.80 -18.89 21.36
C LEU A 249 -1.97 -20.14 21.66
N PHE A 250 -1.68 -20.92 20.61
CA PHE A 250 -0.93 -22.16 20.71
C PHE A 250 0.55 -21.96 20.34
N PHE A 251 1.40 -21.90 21.36
CA PHE A 251 2.82 -21.57 21.24
C PHE A 251 3.68 -22.68 21.84
N THR A 252 4.24 -23.55 20.99
CA THR A 252 5.23 -24.56 21.43
C THR A 252 6.65 -24.00 21.47
N GLU A 253 6.94 -22.94 20.71
CA GLU A 253 8.17 -22.15 20.80
C GLU A 253 7.94 -20.84 21.57
N PRO A 254 8.80 -20.47 22.55
CA PRO A 254 8.65 -19.23 23.31
C PRO A 254 8.60 -17.97 22.43
N SER A 255 7.63 -17.08 22.71
CA SER A 255 7.54 -15.75 22.11
C SER A 255 6.83 -14.76 23.01
N THR A 256 7.51 -13.68 23.39
CA THR A 256 6.87 -12.59 24.14
C THR A 256 6.14 -11.63 23.19
N ARG A 257 6.82 -11.12 22.15
CA ARG A 257 6.26 -10.09 21.25
C ARG A 257 5.07 -10.59 20.44
N THR A 258 5.18 -11.79 19.87
CA THR A 258 4.09 -12.32 19.04
C THR A 258 2.88 -12.67 19.92
N ARG A 259 3.11 -13.33 21.06
CA ARG A 259 2.03 -13.68 21.99
C ARG A 259 1.34 -12.43 22.56
N VAL A 260 2.08 -11.55 23.23
CA VAL A 260 1.51 -10.36 23.91
C VAL A 260 0.76 -9.45 22.94
N SER A 261 1.27 -9.27 21.72
CA SER A 261 0.55 -8.42 20.75
C SER A 261 -0.67 -9.10 20.13
N PHE A 262 -0.76 -10.43 20.06
CA PHE A 262 -2.02 -11.11 19.76
C PHE A 262 -3.00 -11.05 20.94
N GLU A 263 -2.52 -11.23 22.17
CA GLU A 263 -3.34 -11.10 23.37
C GLU A 263 -3.99 -9.72 23.47
N ARG A 264 -3.18 -8.68 23.24
CA ARG A 264 -3.68 -7.31 23.20
C ARG A 264 -4.72 -7.13 22.10
N ALA A 265 -4.46 -7.66 20.90
CA ALA A 265 -5.38 -7.54 19.77
C ALA A 265 -6.73 -8.22 20.07
N THR A 266 -6.71 -9.46 20.54
CA THR A 266 -7.94 -10.21 20.86
C THR A 266 -8.74 -9.53 21.96
N LYS A 267 -8.10 -9.12 23.07
CA LYS A 267 -8.78 -8.41 24.18
C LYS A 267 -9.37 -7.08 23.72
N ALA A 268 -8.64 -6.33 22.90
CA ALA A 268 -9.09 -5.03 22.39
C ALA A 268 -10.32 -5.16 21.47
N LEU A 269 -10.50 -6.31 20.82
CA LEU A 269 -11.66 -6.63 20.00
C LEU A 269 -12.78 -7.37 20.76
N GLY A 270 -12.69 -7.49 22.09
CA GLY A 270 -13.74 -8.12 22.93
C GLY A 270 -13.69 -9.65 23.01
N GLY A 271 -12.67 -10.30 22.45
CA GLY A 271 -12.54 -11.75 22.41
C GLY A 271 -11.97 -12.38 23.69
N LYS A 272 -12.30 -13.65 23.90
CA LYS A 272 -11.71 -14.51 24.93
C LYS A 272 -10.41 -15.14 24.41
N ILE A 273 -9.49 -15.47 25.32
CA ILE A 273 -8.20 -16.07 24.96
C ILE A 273 -8.01 -17.37 25.71
N ILE A 274 -7.56 -18.41 25.00
CA ILE A 274 -7.10 -19.67 25.58
C ILE A 274 -5.60 -19.78 25.33
N HIS A 275 -4.81 -19.85 26.41
CA HIS A 275 -3.36 -19.97 26.32
C HIS A 275 -2.94 -21.43 26.33
N ILE A 276 -2.17 -21.83 25.32
CA ILE A 276 -1.66 -23.19 25.19
C ILE A 276 -0.17 -23.11 24.93
N THR A 277 0.60 -23.55 25.92
CA THR A 277 2.06 -23.53 25.87
C THR A 277 2.61 -24.93 25.71
N GLY A 278 3.78 -25.07 25.06
CA GLY A 278 4.49 -26.34 25.02
C GLY A 278 4.82 -26.88 26.42
N ALA A 279 5.18 -26.00 27.36
CA ALA A 279 5.32 -26.36 28.77
C ALA A 279 3.93 -26.56 29.40
N GLY A 280 3.64 -27.75 29.91
CA GLY A 280 2.38 -28.08 30.59
C GLY A 280 1.24 -28.62 29.69
N SER A 281 1.48 -28.82 28.39
CA SER A 281 0.50 -29.47 27.49
C SER A 281 0.86 -30.93 27.19
N SER A 282 -0.10 -31.67 26.64
CA SER A 282 0.07 -33.05 26.19
C SER A 282 1.12 -33.23 25.09
N VAL A 283 1.60 -32.13 24.48
CA VAL A 283 2.79 -32.13 23.61
C VAL A 283 4.01 -32.72 24.34
N GLN A 284 4.15 -32.49 25.65
CA GLN A 284 5.24 -33.11 26.45
C GLN A 284 5.08 -34.61 26.62
N LYS A 285 3.86 -35.12 26.46
CA LYS A 285 3.53 -36.55 26.52
C LYS A 285 3.67 -37.24 25.15
N GLY A 286 4.17 -36.53 24.14
CA GLY A 286 4.36 -37.06 22.78
C GLY A 286 3.13 -36.97 21.88
N GLU A 287 2.12 -36.17 22.24
CA GLU A 287 0.96 -35.92 21.37
C GLU A 287 1.40 -35.21 20.07
N THR A 288 0.82 -35.63 18.94
CA THR A 288 1.12 -35.01 17.65
C THR A 288 0.52 -33.60 17.57
N LEU A 289 1.06 -32.75 16.71
CA LEU A 289 0.52 -31.41 16.48
C LEU A 289 -0.96 -31.49 16.04
N GLU A 290 -1.27 -32.45 15.16
CA GLU A 290 -2.59 -32.69 14.63
C GLU A 290 -3.59 -33.10 15.72
N ASP A 291 -3.18 -34.01 16.61
CA ASP A 291 -4.02 -34.43 17.72
C ASP A 291 -4.24 -33.28 18.71
N SER A 292 -3.20 -32.50 19.02
CA SER A 292 -3.36 -31.32 19.87
C SER A 292 -4.32 -30.31 19.25
N VAL A 293 -4.21 -29.99 17.96
CA VAL A 293 -5.11 -29.04 17.27
C VAL A 293 -6.56 -29.56 17.27
N SER A 294 -6.75 -30.86 17.02
CA SER A 294 -8.07 -31.50 17.09
C SER A 294 -8.65 -31.46 18.50
N CYS A 295 -7.85 -31.80 19.51
CA CYS A 295 -8.22 -31.76 20.92
C CYS A 295 -8.63 -30.34 21.35
N ILE A 296 -7.87 -29.34 20.93
CA ILE A 296 -8.15 -27.92 21.21
C ILE A 296 -9.52 -27.54 20.66
N GLN A 297 -9.81 -27.89 19.41
CA GLN A 297 -11.10 -27.62 18.77
C GLN A 297 -12.27 -28.38 19.40
N LEU A 298 -12.07 -29.63 19.81
CA LEU A 298 -13.12 -30.46 20.40
C LEU A 298 -13.41 -30.10 21.85
N CYS A 299 -12.39 -29.76 22.63
CA CYS A 299 -12.50 -29.49 24.06
C CYS A 299 -12.88 -28.02 24.37
N GLY A 300 -12.70 -27.10 23.42
CA GLY A 300 -12.96 -25.67 23.62
C GLY A 300 -13.79 -25.06 22.50
N GLN A 301 -14.72 -24.18 22.87
CA GLN A 301 -15.39 -23.32 21.89
C GLN A 301 -14.40 -22.25 21.38
N ILE A 302 -13.70 -22.57 20.30
CA ILE A 302 -12.62 -21.76 19.70
C ILE A 302 -13.02 -21.38 18.28
N ASP A 303 -12.73 -20.12 17.92
CA ASP A 303 -13.07 -19.56 16.61
C ASP A 303 -11.86 -19.40 15.70
N ALA A 304 -10.64 -19.33 16.24
CA ALA A 304 -9.38 -19.36 15.48
C ALA A 304 -8.19 -19.75 16.37
N ILE A 305 -7.14 -20.25 15.74
CA ILE A 305 -5.90 -20.68 16.41
C ILE A 305 -4.72 -19.88 15.84
N VAL A 306 -4.04 -19.13 16.71
CA VAL A 306 -2.74 -18.54 16.43
C VAL A 306 -1.67 -19.56 16.82
N LEU A 307 -1.00 -20.11 15.81
CA LEU A 307 -0.07 -21.22 15.98
C LEU A 307 1.37 -20.76 15.78
N ARG A 308 2.22 -21.05 16.77
CA ARG A 308 3.68 -20.93 16.66
C ARG A 308 4.34 -22.23 17.04
N GLN A 309 5.22 -22.73 16.16
CA GLN A 309 5.86 -24.02 16.32
C GLN A 309 7.32 -24.07 15.88
N THR A 310 7.99 -25.15 16.27
CA THR A 310 9.41 -25.42 15.99
C THR A 310 9.65 -26.05 14.61
N GLU A 311 8.68 -26.78 14.06
CA GLU A 311 8.83 -27.47 12.78
C GLU A 311 8.40 -26.59 11.60
N ARG A 312 9.20 -26.58 10.53
CA ARG A 312 8.83 -25.91 9.27
C ARG A 312 7.66 -26.64 8.62
N GLY A 313 6.63 -25.91 8.21
CA GLY A 313 5.47 -26.45 7.51
C GLY A 313 4.36 -26.97 8.42
N GLY A 314 4.55 -27.06 9.73
CA GLY A 314 3.49 -27.58 10.58
C GLY A 314 2.26 -26.65 10.67
N ALA A 315 2.39 -25.35 10.39
CA ALA A 315 1.22 -24.48 10.28
C ALA A 315 0.29 -24.91 9.13
N HIS A 316 0.88 -25.41 8.04
CA HIS A 316 0.14 -25.99 6.92
C HIS A 316 -0.46 -27.35 7.27
N ARG A 317 0.24 -28.18 8.06
CA ARG A 317 -0.30 -29.45 8.56
C ARG A 317 -1.51 -29.23 9.47
N ALA A 318 -1.40 -28.30 10.43
CA ALA A 318 -2.52 -27.90 11.28
C ALA A 318 -3.70 -27.35 10.49
N ALA A 319 -3.46 -26.53 9.45
CA ALA A 319 -4.53 -25.96 8.64
C ALA A 319 -5.32 -26.99 7.80
N LYS A 320 -4.75 -28.18 7.54
CA LYS A 320 -5.44 -29.25 6.80
C LYS A 320 -6.51 -29.95 7.63
N ILE A 321 -6.26 -30.11 8.92
CA ILE A 321 -7.16 -30.81 9.84
C ILE A 321 -8.08 -29.84 10.60
N SER A 322 -7.73 -28.55 10.65
CA SER A 322 -8.47 -27.58 11.45
C SER A 322 -9.75 -27.12 10.76
N GLU A 323 -10.84 -27.11 11.51
CA GLU A 323 -12.13 -26.56 11.11
C GLU A 323 -12.22 -25.05 11.38
N VAL A 324 -11.25 -24.49 12.10
CA VAL A 324 -11.16 -23.07 12.40
C VAL A 324 -9.95 -22.45 11.70
N PRO A 325 -9.98 -21.15 11.39
CA PRO A 325 -8.82 -20.43 10.86
C PRO A 325 -7.52 -20.67 11.65
N ILE A 326 -6.45 -21.03 10.94
CA ILE A 326 -5.08 -21.07 11.47
C ILE A 326 -4.32 -19.80 11.07
N ILE A 327 -3.71 -19.14 12.05
CA ILE A 327 -2.83 -17.99 11.85
C ILE A 327 -1.39 -18.41 12.22
N ASN A 328 -0.51 -18.45 11.21
CA ASN A 328 0.90 -18.74 11.39
C ASN A 328 1.63 -17.56 12.08
N ALA A 329 1.98 -17.77 13.34
CA ALA A 329 2.79 -16.90 14.18
C ALA A 329 4.28 -17.28 14.20
N GLY A 330 4.70 -18.14 13.27
CA GLY A 330 6.06 -18.62 13.06
C GLY A 330 6.15 -20.14 13.10
N ASP A 331 6.65 -20.75 12.02
CA ASP A 331 6.86 -22.20 11.94
C ASP A 331 8.34 -22.53 11.63
N GLY A 332 9.11 -22.86 12.67
CA GLY A 332 10.53 -23.20 12.55
C GLY A 332 11.35 -22.14 11.82
N SER A 333 12.04 -22.55 10.75
CA SER A 333 12.75 -21.70 9.78
C SER A 333 11.95 -21.40 8.51
N GLY A 334 10.63 -21.63 8.53
CA GLY A 334 9.70 -21.34 7.45
C GLY A 334 9.32 -19.87 7.40
N GLU A 335 8.06 -19.56 7.70
CA GLU A 335 7.49 -18.23 7.47
C GLU A 335 6.93 -17.58 8.73
N HIS A 336 6.75 -16.25 8.66
CA HIS A 336 6.02 -15.48 9.67
C HIS A 336 5.20 -14.38 8.98
N PRO A 337 4.06 -14.73 8.35
CA PRO A 337 3.29 -13.78 7.52
C PRO A 337 2.81 -12.56 8.30
N THR A 338 2.42 -12.72 9.56
CA THR A 338 1.95 -11.60 10.39
C THR A 338 3.06 -10.62 10.78
N GLN A 339 4.32 -11.06 10.80
CA GLN A 339 5.48 -10.18 10.96
C GLN A 339 5.78 -9.45 9.63
N MET A 340 5.70 -10.13 8.48
CA MET A 340 5.82 -9.46 7.19
C MET A 340 4.78 -8.33 7.05
N LEU A 341 3.51 -8.57 7.41
CA LEU A 341 2.47 -7.55 7.31
C LEU A 341 2.79 -6.29 8.13
N LEU A 342 3.26 -6.45 9.36
CA LEU A 342 3.61 -5.31 10.20
C LEU A 342 4.89 -4.61 9.73
N ASP A 343 5.81 -5.35 9.13
CA ASP A 343 7.03 -4.78 8.53
C ASP A 343 6.67 -3.91 7.31
N LEU A 344 5.90 -4.43 6.36
CA LEU A 344 5.44 -3.70 5.17
C LEU A 344 4.60 -2.47 5.56
N TYR A 345 3.71 -2.61 6.55
CA TYR A 345 2.94 -1.48 7.07
C TYR A 345 3.83 -0.39 7.68
N THR A 346 4.88 -0.79 8.40
CA THR A 346 5.84 0.17 8.98
C THR A 346 6.59 0.92 7.88
N ILE A 347 7.08 0.23 6.85
CA ILE A 347 7.72 0.87 5.69
C ILE A 347 6.78 1.89 5.06
N ARG A 348 5.51 1.50 4.82
CA ARG A 348 4.50 2.40 4.25
C ARG A 348 4.26 3.63 5.13
N ARG A 349 4.15 3.48 6.45
CA ARG A 349 3.88 4.60 7.36
C ARG A 349 5.05 5.57 7.49
N GLU A 350 6.27 5.07 7.51
CA GLU A 350 7.45 5.88 7.71
C GLU A 350 7.91 6.56 6.40
N LEU A 351 7.78 5.88 5.26
CA LEU A 351 8.29 6.37 3.97
C LEU A 351 7.18 6.84 3.01
N GLY A 352 5.91 6.57 3.32
CA GLY A 352 4.73 6.92 2.53
C GLY A 352 4.30 5.84 1.53
N THR A 353 5.25 5.03 1.04
CA THR A 353 5.00 3.92 0.11
C THR A 353 6.01 2.79 0.31
N VAL A 354 5.61 1.57 -0.02
CA VAL A 354 6.51 0.40 -0.07
C VAL A 354 7.11 0.21 -1.46
N GLY A 355 6.43 0.67 -2.52
CA GLY A 355 6.95 0.55 -3.89
C GLY A 355 8.12 1.52 -4.14
N GLY A 356 9.04 1.15 -5.02
CA GLY A 356 10.20 1.97 -5.36
C GLY A 356 11.33 2.00 -4.32
N GLN A 357 11.22 1.25 -3.22
CA GLN A 357 12.16 1.32 -2.10
C GLN A 357 13.40 0.43 -2.34
N CYS A 358 14.56 0.92 -1.94
CA CYS A 358 15.79 0.13 -1.82
C CYS A 358 15.90 -0.46 -0.42
N VAL A 359 15.68 -1.77 -0.28
CA VAL A 359 15.69 -2.47 1.00
C VAL A 359 16.96 -3.30 1.13
N VAL A 360 17.77 -3.01 2.16
CA VAL A 360 18.97 -3.75 2.52
C VAL A 360 18.66 -4.62 3.73
N ILE A 361 18.71 -5.94 3.56
CA ILE A 361 18.44 -6.92 4.61
C ILE A 361 19.77 -7.51 5.09
N VAL A 362 20.07 -7.37 6.37
CA VAL A 362 21.39 -7.65 6.96
C VAL A 362 21.29 -8.62 8.12
N GLY A 363 22.13 -9.66 8.14
CA GLY A 363 22.26 -10.58 9.28
C GLY A 363 22.16 -12.06 8.88
N ASP A 364 21.48 -12.85 9.71
CA ASP A 364 21.17 -14.25 9.44
C ASP A 364 19.97 -14.34 8.50
N LEU A 365 20.25 -14.60 7.22
CA LEU A 365 19.23 -14.72 6.18
C LEU A 365 18.83 -16.18 5.93
N LYS A 366 19.64 -17.15 6.37
CA LYS A 366 19.38 -18.57 6.16
C LYS A 366 18.27 -19.09 7.08
N TYR A 367 18.32 -18.74 8.37
CA TYR A 367 17.36 -19.24 9.36
C TYR A 367 16.29 -18.21 9.74
N GLY A 368 16.47 -16.96 9.32
CA GLY A 368 15.57 -15.84 9.59
C GLY A 368 14.21 -15.93 8.89
N ARG A 369 13.25 -16.68 9.46
CA ARG A 369 11.87 -16.79 8.92
C ARG A 369 11.17 -15.45 8.63
N THR A 370 11.50 -14.41 9.39
CA THR A 370 10.91 -13.07 9.19
C THR A 370 11.42 -12.42 7.92
N VAL A 371 12.70 -12.60 7.58
CA VAL A 371 13.26 -12.04 6.33
C VAL A 371 12.84 -12.84 5.11
N HIS A 372 12.56 -14.14 5.26
CA HIS A 372 11.98 -14.94 4.18
C HIS A 372 10.61 -14.39 3.78
N SER A 373 9.70 -14.25 4.75
CA SER A 373 8.37 -13.66 4.48
C SER A 373 8.46 -12.20 4.04
N LEU A 374 9.38 -11.40 4.60
CA LEU A 374 9.59 -10.02 4.18
C LEU A 374 10.03 -9.91 2.72
N ALA A 375 11.00 -10.72 2.29
CA ALA A 375 11.47 -10.72 0.90
C ALA A 375 10.35 -11.09 -0.07
N LYS A 376 9.56 -12.12 0.24
CA LYS A 376 8.36 -12.48 -0.54
C LYS A 376 7.33 -11.35 -0.57
N GLY A 377 7.01 -10.76 0.58
CA GLY A 377 6.05 -9.66 0.70
C GLY A 377 6.46 -8.38 -0.03
N LEU A 378 7.76 -8.04 0.01
CA LEU A 378 8.33 -6.93 -0.75
C LEU A 378 8.26 -7.19 -2.26
N SER A 379 8.38 -8.46 -2.67
CA SER A 379 8.32 -8.85 -4.09
C SER A 379 6.94 -8.68 -4.71
N LEU A 380 5.90 -8.51 -3.89
CA LEU A 380 4.57 -8.16 -4.37
C LEU A 380 4.49 -6.70 -4.83
N ARG A 381 5.45 -5.84 -4.48
CA ARG A 381 5.45 -4.39 -4.72
C ARG A 381 6.29 -4.02 -5.95
N GLU A 382 5.79 -3.06 -6.72
CA GLU A 382 6.48 -2.58 -7.92
C GLU A 382 7.77 -1.81 -7.58
N ASN A 383 8.79 -2.01 -8.42
CA ASN A 383 10.06 -1.27 -8.42
C ASN A 383 10.84 -1.33 -7.10
N VAL A 384 10.63 -2.35 -6.28
CA VAL A 384 11.48 -2.60 -5.10
C VAL A 384 12.82 -3.18 -5.55
N ARG A 385 13.91 -2.81 -4.86
CA ARG A 385 15.24 -3.40 -5.04
C ARG A 385 15.72 -4.01 -3.73
N LEU A 386 16.15 -5.26 -3.76
CA LEU A 386 16.57 -6.02 -2.58
C LEU A 386 18.08 -6.23 -2.57
N HIS A 387 18.71 -5.88 -1.45
CA HIS A 387 20.12 -6.16 -1.20
C HIS A 387 20.25 -7.05 0.01
N TYR A 388 20.90 -8.20 -0.15
CA TYR A 388 21.11 -9.17 0.91
C TYR A 388 22.54 -9.07 1.42
N VAL A 389 22.74 -8.84 2.72
CA VAL A 389 24.05 -8.74 3.35
C VAL A 389 24.19 -9.80 4.44
N SER A 390 24.97 -10.84 4.16
CA SER A 390 25.16 -11.97 5.08
C SER A 390 26.53 -12.61 4.87
N PRO A 391 27.05 -13.35 5.87
CA PRO A 391 28.22 -14.19 5.61
C PRO A 391 27.83 -15.34 4.67
N ALA A 392 28.82 -15.96 4.02
CA ALA A 392 28.59 -16.98 2.99
C ALA A 392 27.75 -18.17 3.49
N ASN A 393 27.88 -18.53 4.77
CA ASN A 393 27.15 -19.65 5.39
C ASN A 393 25.72 -19.30 5.83
N LEU A 394 25.32 -18.02 5.83
CA LEU A 394 23.99 -17.54 6.25
C LEU A 394 23.25 -16.79 5.13
N GLN A 395 23.55 -17.11 3.87
CA GLN A 395 22.88 -16.52 2.71
C GLN A 395 21.39 -16.85 2.66
N MET A 396 20.64 -15.99 1.96
CA MET A 396 19.23 -16.21 1.67
C MET A 396 19.06 -17.55 0.94
N PRO A 397 18.14 -18.43 1.36
CA PRO A 397 17.89 -19.71 0.69
C PRO A 397 17.49 -19.54 -0.78
N ASP A 398 17.90 -20.51 -1.61
CA ASP A 398 17.67 -20.46 -3.06
C ASP A 398 16.18 -20.46 -3.44
N ASP A 399 15.32 -21.14 -2.68
CA ASP A 399 13.87 -21.14 -2.89
C ASP A 399 13.30 -19.72 -2.79
N ILE A 400 13.78 -18.91 -1.85
CA ILE A 400 13.37 -17.51 -1.69
C ILE A 400 13.94 -16.64 -2.81
N LEU A 401 15.22 -16.79 -3.14
CA LEU A 401 15.86 -16.03 -4.22
C LEU A 401 15.20 -16.31 -5.58
N ASN A 402 14.83 -17.56 -5.84
CA ASN A 402 14.13 -17.95 -7.06
C ASN A 402 12.74 -17.32 -7.13
N TYR A 403 11.96 -17.36 -6.04
CA TYR A 403 10.66 -16.70 -5.96
C TYR A 403 10.76 -15.19 -6.26
N VAL A 404 11.70 -14.48 -5.60
CA VAL A 404 11.93 -13.05 -5.82
C VAL A 404 12.31 -12.76 -7.28
N ARG A 405 13.11 -13.64 -7.90
CA ARG A 405 13.50 -13.53 -9.32
C ARG A 405 12.32 -13.71 -10.25
N GLU A 406 11.44 -14.67 -9.96
CA GLU A 406 10.21 -14.94 -10.73
C GLU A 406 9.23 -13.76 -10.66
N CYS A 407 9.19 -13.04 -9.54
CA CYS A 407 8.45 -11.78 -9.41
C CYS A 407 9.08 -10.60 -10.17
N GLY A 408 10.27 -10.78 -10.77
CA GLY A 408 10.95 -9.74 -11.55
C GLY A 408 11.63 -8.66 -10.71
N VAL A 409 11.89 -8.92 -9.43
CA VAL A 409 12.52 -7.96 -8.52
C VAL A 409 14.05 -8.00 -8.63
N GLU A 410 14.67 -6.83 -8.73
CA GLU A 410 16.13 -6.71 -8.74
C GLU A 410 16.68 -7.10 -7.36
N GLN A 411 17.58 -8.07 -7.34
CA GLN A 411 18.21 -8.57 -6.12
C GLN A 411 19.72 -8.69 -6.27
N THR A 412 20.47 -8.29 -5.24
CA THR A 412 21.94 -8.40 -5.22
C THR A 412 22.42 -8.94 -3.88
N ILE A 413 23.34 -9.89 -3.91
CA ILE A 413 23.95 -10.52 -2.72
C ILE A 413 25.29 -9.86 -2.41
N HIS A 414 25.54 -9.58 -1.14
CA HIS A 414 26.74 -8.93 -0.60
C HIS A 414 27.22 -9.69 0.63
N THR A 415 28.53 -9.67 0.85
CA THR A 415 29.15 -10.29 2.05
C THR A 415 29.41 -9.30 3.17
N LYS A 416 29.33 -7.99 2.90
CA LYS A 416 29.58 -6.93 3.88
C LYS A 416 28.69 -5.71 3.65
N LEU A 417 28.29 -5.05 4.73
CA LEU A 417 27.58 -3.78 4.66
C LEU A 417 28.59 -2.67 4.34
N THR A 418 28.51 -2.12 3.13
CA THR A 418 29.41 -1.04 2.68
C THR A 418 28.75 0.32 2.82
N ASN A 419 29.55 1.39 2.94
CA ASN A 419 29.04 2.77 2.95
C ASN A 419 28.18 3.10 1.72
N LYS A 420 28.49 2.50 0.56
CA LYS A 420 27.69 2.66 -0.67
C LYS A 420 26.29 2.07 -0.50
N LEU A 421 26.17 0.87 0.09
CA LEU A 421 24.88 0.24 0.39
C LEU A 421 24.08 1.08 1.39
N VAL A 422 24.74 1.55 2.45
CA VAL A 422 24.11 2.38 3.48
C VAL A 422 23.60 3.70 2.89
N GLY A 423 24.38 4.34 2.01
CA GLY A 423 24.00 5.60 1.36
C GLY A 423 22.86 5.47 0.33
N MET A 424 22.62 4.27 -0.22
CA MET A 424 21.50 4.05 -1.16
C MET A 424 20.25 3.47 -0.50
N ALA A 425 20.35 2.92 0.70
CA ALA A 425 19.25 2.27 1.40
C ALA A 425 18.15 3.26 1.81
N ASP A 426 16.90 2.90 1.53
CA ASP A 426 15.72 3.56 2.11
C ASP A 426 15.26 2.81 3.37
N VAL A 427 15.48 1.50 3.40
CA VAL A 427 15.24 0.64 4.56
C VAL A 427 16.46 -0.22 4.81
N ILE A 428 17.00 -0.19 6.03
CA ILE A 428 17.95 -1.19 6.52
C ILE A 428 17.19 -2.09 7.50
N TYR A 429 16.98 -3.35 7.12
CA TYR A 429 16.31 -4.35 7.94
C TYR A 429 17.36 -5.29 8.54
N MET A 430 17.60 -5.13 9.83
CA MET A 430 18.59 -5.90 10.58
C MET A 430 17.96 -7.18 11.15
N THR A 431 18.73 -8.27 11.24
CA THR A 431 18.35 -9.48 11.96
C THR A 431 19.41 -9.95 12.95
N ARG A 432 18.95 -10.53 14.06
CA ARG A 432 19.80 -11.25 15.01
C ARG A 432 20.27 -12.56 14.42
N THR A 433 21.54 -12.91 14.66
CA THR A 433 22.06 -14.25 14.46
C THR A 433 21.31 -15.27 15.34
N GLN A 434 20.70 -16.31 14.73
CA GLN A 434 19.96 -17.34 15.46
C GLN A 434 20.91 -18.39 16.03
N LYS A 435 21.71 -18.01 17.04
CA LYS A 435 22.74 -18.87 17.67
C LYS A 435 22.19 -20.25 18.03
N GLU A 436 20.95 -20.32 18.48
CA GLU A 436 20.22 -21.54 18.84
C GLU A 436 20.01 -22.53 17.69
N ARG A 437 20.10 -22.09 16.42
CA ARG A 437 19.95 -22.94 15.22
C ARG A 437 21.27 -23.24 14.51
N LEU A 438 22.37 -22.60 14.92
CA LEU A 438 23.68 -22.76 14.31
C LEU A 438 24.44 -23.94 14.92
N SER A 439 25.03 -24.76 14.04
CA SER A 439 26.06 -25.72 14.43
C SER A 439 27.31 -25.03 14.98
N GLN A 440 28.15 -25.75 15.72
CA GLN A 440 29.39 -25.19 16.29
C GLN A 440 30.32 -24.61 15.21
N LYS A 441 30.40 -25.26 14.04
CA LYS A 441 31.18 -24.80 12.89
C LYS A 441 30.63 -23.51 12.28
N GLU A 442 29.30 -23.42 12.10
CA GLU A 442 28.66 -22.21 11.58
C GLU A 442 28.83 -21.01 12.53
N ARG A 443 28.81 -21.24 13.85
CA ARG A 443 29.05 -20.18 14.84
C ARG A 443 30.45 -19.58 14.70
N GLN A 444 31.48 -20.40 14.53
CA GLN A 444 32.86 -19.94 14.33
C GLN A 444 33.01 -19.13 13.05
N LEU A 445 32.42 -19.59 11.93
CA LEU A 445 32.46 -18.90 10.65
C LEU A 445 31.73 -17.54 10.67
N SER A 446 30.71 -17.41 11.54
CA SER A 446 29.90 -16.19 11.64
C SER A 446 30.42 -15.21 12.71
N GLN A 447 31.45 -15.59 13.47
CA GLN A 447 31.93 -14.83 14.63
C GLN A 447 32.52 -13.46 14.26
N HIS A 448 33.04 -13.32 13.04
CA HIS A 448 33.59 -12.07 12.51
C HIS A 448 32.60 -11.25 11.67
N PHE A 449 31.33 -11.67 11.59
CA PHE A 449 30.30 -10.93 10.85
C PHE A 449 29.75 -9.77 11.70
N GLU A 450 30.57 -8.74 11.89
CA GLU A 450 30.26 -7.54 12.68
C GLU A 450 29.69 -6.42 11.80
N ASN A 451 28.54 -6.64 11.15
CA ASN A 451 27.80 -5.55 10.52
C ASN A 451 26.88 -4.89 11.56
N ILE A 452 27.49 -4.25 12.55
CA ILE A 452 26.79 -3.52 13.60
C ILE A 452 26.33 -2.17 13.04
N ILE A 453 25.06 -1.82 13.26
CA ILE A 453 24.59 -0.46 12.99
C ILE A 453 24.96 0.44 14.17
N THR A 454 25.86 1.38 13.90
CA THR A 454 26.32 2.42 14.83
C THR A 454 25.97 3.82 14.31
N PRO A 455 26.07 4.88 15.14
CA PRO A 455 25.91 6.24 14.68
C PRO A 455 26.84 6.62 13.50
N GLU A 456 28.09 6.12 13.50
CA GLU A 456 29.06 6.38 12.43
C GLU A 456 28.64 5.78 11.09
N VAL A 457 28.08 4.57 11.11
CA VAL A 457 27.52 3.92 9.92
C VAL A 457 26.33 4.73 9.43
N LEU A 458 25.42 5.11 10.32
CA LEU A 458 24.23 5.90 9.97
C LEU A 458 24.55 7.33 9.52
N ALA A 459 25.71 7.89 9.86
CA ALA A 459 26.17 9.16 9.33
C ALA A 459 26.38 9.12 7.80
N LYS A 460 26.51 7.94 7.20
CA LYS A 460 26.60 7.74 5.73
C LYS A 460 25.25 7.42 5.09
N ALA A 461 24.20 7.22 5.87
CA ALA A 461 22.87 6.88 5.37
C ALA A 461 22.13 8.12 4.85
N LYS A 462 21.07 7.90 4.05
CA LYS A 462 20.17 8.98 3.65
C LYS A 462 19.54 9.64 4.90
N ARG A 463 19.19 10.92 4.77
CA ARG A 463 18.42 11.63 5.80
C ARG A 463 17.02 11.02 5.97
N LYS A 464 16.37 10.66 4.86
CA LYS A 464 15.05 10.00 4.83
C LYS A 464 15.24 8.52 4.54
N MET A 465 15.45 7.74 5.58
CA MET A 465 15.50 6.27 5.56
C MET A 465 15.14 5.75 6.95
N ILE A 466 14.90 4.44 7.07
CA ILE A 466 14.59 3.81 8.36
C ILE A 466 15.44 2.57 8.62
N VAL A 467 15.75 2.36 9.91
CA VAL A 467 16.34 1.12 10.44
C VAL A 467 15.24 0.32 11.14
N MET A 468 15.05 -0.90 10.69
CA MET A 468 14.04 -1.83 11.21
C MET A 468 14.69 -3.08 11.77
N HIS A 469 14.02 -3.71 12.74
CA HIS A 469 14.49 -4.94 13.39
C HIS A 469 13.31 -5.68 14.04
N PRO A 470 13.09 -6.98 13.79
CA PRO A 470 11.95 -7.74 14.32
C PRO A 470 12.02 -8.01 15.83
N LEU A 471 13.17 -7.70 16.44
CA LEU A 471 13.51 -7.90 17.85
C LEU A 471 13.54 -9.39 18.26
N PRO A 472 14.18 -9.76 19.39
CA PRO A 472 14.98 -8.90 20.26
C PRO A 472 16.30 -8.58 19.56
N ARG A 473 16.81 -7.36 19.74
CA ARG A 473 18.16 -7.06 19.25
C ARG A 473 19.20 -7.74 20.16
N GLY A 474 20.25 -8.27 19.57
CA GLY A 474 21.52 -8.53 20.24
C GLY A 474 22.47 -7.35 19.99
N ASP A 475 23.71 -7.67 19.64
CA ASP A 475 24.79 -6.71 19.42
C ASP A 475 24.77 -6.10 18.01
N GLU A 476 23.86 -6.52 17.13
CA GLU A 476 23.78 -6.05 15.74
C GLU A 476 23.32 -4.59 15.60
N ILE A 477 22.78 -3.98 16.65
CA ILE A 477 22.35 -2.58 16.68
C ILE A 477 22.83 -1.92 17.97
N SER A 478 23.66 -0.87 17.85
CA SER A 478 24.10 -0.08 19.00
C SER A 478 22.91 0.55 19.73
N THR A 479 22.95 0.61 21.06
CA THR A 479 21.92 1.27 21.86
C THR A 479 21.89 2.78 21.65
N GLU A 480 23.00 3.37 21.19
CA GLU A 480 23.14 4.81 20.96
C GLU A 480 22.23 5.32 19.85
N ILE A 481 21.82 4.46 18.91
CA ILE A 481 20.89 4.87 17.84
C ILE A 481 19.43 4.91 18.28
N ASP A 482 19.10 4.55 19.53
CA ASP A 482 17.72 4.49 20.02
C ASP A 482 16.97 5.82 19.96
N SER A 483 17.70 6.93 20.06
CA SER A 483 17.19 8.29 19.97
C SER A 483 17.18 8.83 18.54
N ASP A 484 17.81 8.13 17.58
CA ASP A 484 17.82 8.54 16.19
C ASP A 484 16.42 8.43 15.59
N PRO A 485 15.88 9.47 14.94
CA PRO A 485 14.54 9.42 14.36
C PRO A 485 14.37 8.31 13.31
N ARG A 486 15.45 7.89 12.65
CA ARG A 486 15.47 6.81 11.66
C ARG A 486 15.34 5.42 12.30
N ALA A 487 15.60 5.28 13.60
CA ALA A 487 15.43 4.03 14.33
C ALA A 487 13.94 3.71 14.51
N ALA A 488 13.39 2.90 13.61
CA ALA A 488 11.96 2.61 13.53
C ALA A 488 11.54 1.33 14.27
N TYR A 489 12.46 0.48 14.74
CA TYR A 489 12.14 -0.82 15.35
C TYR A 489 11.20 -0.76 16.57
N LYS A 490 11.23 0.33 17.37
CA LYS A 490 10.24 0.53 18.46
C LYS A 490 8.85 0.85 17.90
N ARG A 491 8.77 1.70 16.87
CA ARG A 491 7.51 2.06 16.18
C ARG A 491 6.93 0.86 15.42
N GLN A 492 7.80 0.07 14.78
CA GLN A 492 7.50 -1.22 14.16
C GLN A 492 6.81 -2.16 15.16
N MET A 493 7.38 -2.30 16.36
CA MET A 493 6.78 -3.12 17.42
C MET A 493 5.41 -2.59 17.87
N ALA A 494 5.26 -1.27 17.98
CA ALA A 494 3.99 -0.64 18.35
C ALA A 494 2.89 -0.83 17.28
N ASN A 495 3.26 -1.04 16.01
CA ASN A 495 2.32 -1.34 14.92
C ASN A 495 1.75 -2.77 14.99
N GLY A 496 2.45 -3.70 15.67
CA GLY A 496 2.08 -5.11 15.73
C GLY A 496 0.65 -5.40 16.20
N PRO A 497 0.19 -4.85 17.35
CA PRO A 497 -1.16 -5.06 17.84
C PRO A 497 -2.22 -4.61 16.83
N PHE A 498 -2.05 -3.44 16.21
CA PHE A 498 -3.04 -2.88 15.28
C PHE A 498 -3.16 -3.71 14.00
N ILE A 499 -2.04 -4.20 13.45
CA ILE A 499 -2.07 -5.10 12.29
C ILE A 499 -2.79 -6.40 12.61
N ARG A 500 -2.57 -6.95 13.81
CA ARG A 500 -3.22 -8.19 14.24
C ARG A 500 -4.70 -7.98 14.55
N MET A 501 -5.08 -6.81 15.06
CA MET A 501 -6.49 -6.44 15.19
C MET A 501 -7.16 -6.35 13.82
N ALA A 502 -6.53 -5.69 12.85
CA ALA A 502 -7.06 -5.62 11.49
C ALA A 502 -7.24 -7.00 10.86
N LEU A 503 -6.25 -7.90 11.04
CA LEU A 503 -6.35 -9.28 10.57
C LEU A 503 -7.50 -10.06 11.21
N LEU A 504 -7.62 -10.01 12.54
CA LEU A 504 -8.71 -10.69 13.25
C LEU A 504 -10.07 -10.09 12.86
N THR A 505 -10.14 -8.77 12.71
CA THR A 505 -11.36 -8.08 12.28
C THR A 505 -11.80 -8.55 10.90
N LEU A 506 -10.93 -8.48 9.90
CA LEU A 506 -11.25 -8.90 8.54
C LEU A 506 -11.49 -10.41 8.38
N MET A 507 -11.09 -11.22 9.37
CA MET A 507 -11.35 -12.66 9.40
C MET A 507 -12.74 -13.01 9.92
N PHE A 508 -13.35 -12.12 10.73
CA PHE A 508 -14.63 -12.35 11.40
C PHE A 508 -15.73 -11.36 11.02
N GLU A 509 -15.42 -10.34 10.22
CA GLU A 509 -16.36 -9.58 9.39
C GLU A 509 -16.77 -10.38 8.15
#